data_AF-A0ABD7KMR3-F1
#
_entry.id   AF-A0ABD7KMR3-F1
#
_cell.length_a   1.000
_cell.length_b   1.000
_cell.length_c   1.000
_cell.angle_alpha   90.00
_cell.angle_beta   90.00
_cell.angle_gamma   90.00
#
_symmetry.space_group_name_H-M   'P 1'
#
loop_
_entity.id
_entity.type
_entity.pdbx_description
1 polymer ?
#
loop_
_entity_poly.entity_id
_entity_poly.type
_entity_poly.pdbx_seq_one_letter_code
_entity_poly.pdbx_strand_id
1 'polypeptide(L)'
;MKYTTCFRPAIAALIFAGLSGNAISAQGERVQPKQLIVDKSLPQMQLKTNEAVAREYATFWNTGNETLARDALAANFVDKTPPEGRKQGPEGAILASRAFRTAVPDLRCDVEQMIISGDRVVSHLHFYGTFTGTFGRLKGKGQKIDFIATDIYEIRDGKIAANWHIEDNLTLMKQLGAL
;
A
#
# COMPACT_ATOMS: atom_id res chain seq x y z
N MET A 1 -61.32 37.67 38.95
CA MET A 1 -60.85 36.70 37.94
C MET A 1 -59.33 36.69 37.99
N LYS A 2 -58.72 35.50 38.11
CA LYS A 2 -57.37 35.27 38.66
C LYS A 2 -56.23 35.69 37.72
N TYR A 3 -55.15 36.18 38.34
CA TYR A 3 -53.78 36.30 37.82
C TYR A 3 -53.29 34.99 37.17
N THR A 4 -52.34 35.06 36.22
CA THR A 4 -51.02 34.37 36.29
C THR A 4 -50.13 34.81 35.13
N THR A 5 -49.07 35.52 35.47
CA THR A 5 -47.85 35.77 34.69
C THR A 5 -47.10 34.44 34.54
N CYS A 6 -46.68 34.07 33.32
CA CYS A 6 -45.76 32.94 33.14
C CYS A 6 -44.59 33.36 32.25
N PHE A 7 -43.44 33.45 32.91
CA PHE A 7 -42.08 33.55 32.39
C PHE A 7 -41.81 32.40 31.41
N ARG A 8 -41.33 32.69 30.20
CA ARG A 8 -40.75 31.66 29.31
C ARG A 8 -39.23 31.76 29.39
N PRO A 9 -38.50 30.73 29.86
CA PRO A 9 -37.04 30.74 29.84
C PRO A 9 -36.55 30.49 28.41
N ALA A 10 -35.49 31.20 28.04
CA ALA A 10 -34.72 30.98 26.83
C ALA A 10 -34.00 29.62 26.93
N ILE A 11 -34.33 28.69 26.03
CA ILE A 11 -33.55 27.47 25.82
C ILE A 11 -32.57 27.77 24.68
N ALA A 12 -31.30 27.94 25.04
CA ALA A 12 -30.20 27.97 24.09
C ALA A 12 -30.05 26.56 23.48
N ALA A 13 -30.37 26.42 22.19
CA ALA A 13 -30.09 25.22 21.43
C ALA A 13 -28.59 25.20 21.07
N LEU A 14 -27.80 24.47 21.86
CA LEU A 14 -26.46 24.05 21.49
C LEU A 14 -26.58 22.96 20.41
N ILE A 15 -26.48 23.36 19.15
CA ILE A 15 -26.37 22.43 18.02
C ILE A 15 -24.97 21.83 18.05
N PHE A 16 -24.87 20.59 18.52
CA PHE A 16 -23.67 19.77 18.41
C PHE A 16 -23.47 19.33 16.95
N ALA A 17 -22.35 19.77 16.39
CA ALA A 17 -21.56 19.21 15.30
C ALA A 17 -22.18 18.06 14.47
N GLY A 18 -22.71 18.42 13.30
CA GLY A 18 -22.73 17.52 12.14
C GLY A 18 -21.46 17.69 11.33
N LEU A 19 -20.34 17.12 11.77
CA LEU A 19 -19.20 16.85 10.88
C LEU A 19 -19.56 15.63 10.03
N SER A 20 -20.45 15.79 9.05
CA SER A 20 -20.48 14.89 7.89
C SER A 20 -19.31 15.26 6.97
N GLY A 21 -18.09 15.15 7.50
CA GLY A 21 -16.85 15.31 6.77
C GLY A 21 -16.53 14.01 6.05
N ASN A 22 -16.93 13.92 4.79
CA ASN A 22 -16.28 13.15 3.73
C ASN A 22 -15.58 11.83 4.16
N ALA A 23 -16.34 10.74 4.26
CA ALA A 23 -15.79 9.39 4.06
C ALA A 23 -15.42 9.12 2.57
N ILE A 24 -15.29 10.19 1.77
CA ILE A 24 -14.77 10.20 0.41
C ILE A 24 -13.43 10.96 0.50
N SER A 25 -12.33 10.25 0.72
CA SER A 25 -10.96 10.58 0.27
C SER A 25 -9.86 9.90 1.12
N ALA A 26 -9.91 8.58 1.27
CA ALA A 26 -8.72 7.79 1.61
C ALA A 26 -8.38 6.75 0.52
N GLN A 27 -9.37 6.34 -0.28
CA GLN A 27 -9.18 5.43 -1.42
C GLN A 27 -8.70 6.13 -2.71
N GLY A 28 -8.90 7.45 -2.81
CA GLY A 28 -8.44 8.26 -3.95
C GLY A 28 -6.92 8.51 -3.97
N GLU A 29 -6.25 8.43 -2.82
CA GLU A 29 -4.80 8.63 -2.71
C GLU A 29 -3.98 7.34 -2.92
N ARG A 30 -4.64 6.17 -2.96
CA ARG A 30 -3.95 4.91 -3.22
C ARG A 30 -3.44 4.87 -4.64
N VAL A 31 -2.23 4.33 -4.82
CA VAL A 31 -1.60 4.11 -6.13
C VAL A 31 -2.60 3.41 -7.05
N GLN A 32 -2.74 3.93 -8.26
CA GLN A 32 -3.64 3.42 -9.29
C GLN A 32 -2.82 2.61 -10.30
N PRO A 33 -3.32 1.45 -10.75
CA PRO A 33 -2.71 0.77 -11.87
C PRO A 33 -2.88 1.59 -13.15
N LYS A 34 -1.82 1.76 -13.94
CA LYS A 34 -1.91 2.39 -15.27
C LYS A 34 -2.75 1.51 -16.21
N GLN A 35 -2.69 0.19 -16.03
CA GLN A 35 -3.55 -0.77 -16.70
C GLN A 35 -4.17 -1.76 -15.72
N LEU A 36 -5.49 -1.87 -15.75
CA LEU A 36 -6.24 -2.87 -14.98
C LEU A 36 -6.88 -3.88 -15.93
N ILE A 37 -6.51 -5.15 -15.79
CA ILE A 37 -7.05 -6.28 -16.54
C ILE A 37 -7.76 -7.19 -15.56
N VAL A 38 -9.00 -7.53 -15.85
CA VAL A 38 -9.83 -8.35 -14.95
C VAL A 38 -10.51 -9.48 -15.70
N ASP A 39 -10.61 -10.63 -15.03
CA ASP A 39 -11.58 -11.64 -15.37
C ASP A 39 -13.00 -11.10 -15.11
N LYS A 40 -13.72 -10.79 -16.19
CA LYS A 40 -15.06 -10.20 -16.15
C LYS A 40 -16.13 -11.16 -15.61
N SER A 41 -15.82 -12.45 -15.46
CA SER A 41 -16.74 -13.44 -14.87
C SER A 41 -16.79 -13.38 -13.34
N LEU A 42 -15.82 -12.73 -12.69
CA LEU A 42 -15.76 -12.62 -11.24
C LEU A 42 -16.87 -11.74 -10.66
N PRO A 43 -17.37 -12.05 -9.45
CA PRO A 43 -18.25 -11.15 -8.71
C PRO A 43 -17.64 -9.77 -8.54
N GLN A 44 -18.42 -8.71 -8.80
CA GLN A 44 -17.95 -7.32 -8.73
C GLN A 44 -17.38 -6.95 -7.35
N MET A 45 -17.94 -7.51 -6.28
CA MET A 45 -17.40 -7.31 -4.93
C MET A 45 -16.00 -7.90 -4.80
N GLN A 46 -15.78 -9.13 -5.29
CA GLN A 46 -14.47 -9.78 -5.27
C GLN A 46 -13.44 -9.00 -6.08
N LEU A 47 -13.79 -8.53 -7.29
CA LEU A 47 -12.91 -7.69 -8.10
C LEU A 47 -12.47 -6.43 -7.34
N LYS A 48 -13.43 -5.70 -6.75
CA LYS A 48 -13.15 -4.49 -5.98
C LYS A 48 -12.29 -4.76 -4.75
N THR A 49 -12.56 -5.85 -4.03
CA THR A 49 -11.76 -6.25 -2.86
C THR A 49 -10.32 -6.59 -3.27
N ASN A 50 -10.15 -7.41 -4.31
CA ASN A 50 -8.84 -7.83 -4.82
C ASN A 50 -8.03 -6.63 -5.32
N GLU A 51 -8.65 -5.72 -6.07
CA GLU A 51 -8.01 -4.49 -6.55
C GLU A 51 -7.61 -3.58 -5.36
N ALA A 52 -8.53 -3.35 -4.43
CA ALA A 52 -8.31 -2.44 -3.31
C ALA A 52 -7.15 -2.89 -2.42
N VAL A 53 -7.08 -4.18 -2.07
CA VAL A 53 -6.02 -4.72 -1.21
C VAL A 53 -4.66 -4.71 -1.90
N ALA A 54 -4.61 -5.00 -3.21
CA ALA A 54 -3.37 -4.95 -3.98
C ALA A 54 -2.86 -3.50 -4.13
N ARG A 55 -3.76 -2.54 -4.39
CA ARG A 55 -3.42 -1.11 -4.45
C ARG A 55 -2.99 -0.55 -3.10
N GLU A 56 -3.59 -1.03 -2.01
CA GLU A 56 -3.16 -0.67 -0.66
C GLU A 56 -1.72 -1.13 -0.38
N TYR A 57 -1.38 -2.36 -0.75
CA TYR A 57 -0.02 -2.87 -0.60
C TYR A 57 1.00 -2.15 -1.51
N ALA A 58 0.63 -1.82 -2.75
CA ALA A 58 1.47 -0.98 -3.60
C ALA A 58 1.65 0.43 -3.01
N THR A 59 0.63 0.99 -2.37
CA THR A 59 0.71 2.29 -1.70
C THR A 59 1.62 2.25 -0.48
N PHE A 60 1.65 1.14 0.27
CA PHE A 60 2.67 0.89 1.28
C PHE A 60 4.08 0.98 0.68
N TRP A 61 4.33 0.29 -0.44
CA TRP A 61 5.63 0.34 -1.11
C TRP A 61 6.00 1.73 -1.62
N ASN A 62 5.03 2.52 -2.08
CA ASN A 62 5.23 3.90 -2.53
C ASN A 62 5.51 4.90 -1.39
N THR A 63 4.86 4.72 -0.23
CA THR A 63 4.88 5.73 0.86
C THR A 63 5.73 5.35 2.06
N GLY A 64 5.96 4.05 2.28
CA GLY A 64 6.52 3.52 3.51
C GLY A 64 5.57 3.53 4.71
N ASN A 65 4.28 3.86 4.53
CA ASN A 65 3.30 3.85 5.62
C ASN A 65 2.98 2.40 6.03
N GLU A 66 3.55 1.98 7.16
CA GLU A 66 3.49 0.60 7.66
C GLU A 66 2.06 0.13 7.96
N THR A 67 1.14 1.04 8.31
CA THR A 67 -0.27 0.70 8.53
C THR A 67 -0.91 0.07 7.30
N LEU A 68 -0.56 0.56 6.11
CA LEU A 68 -1.07 0.02 4.84
C LEU A 68 -0.62 -1.43 4.60
N ALA A 69 0.59 -1.81 5.02
CA ALA A 69 1.02 -3.21 4.96
C ALA A 69 0.22 -4.09 5.92
N ARG A 70 -0.06 -3.60 7.13
CA ARG A 70 -0.89 -4.33 8.11
C ARG A 70 -2.34 -4.46 7.68
N ASP A 71 -2.83 -3.47 6.95
CA ASP A 71 -4.18 -3.45 6.41
C ASP A 71 -4.30 -4.30 5.13
N ALA A 72 -3.25 -4.42 4.32
CA ALA A 72 -3.31 -5.24 3.11
C ALA A 72 -3.00 -6.73 3.38
N LEU A 73 -2.00 -7.02 4.21
CA LEU A 73 -1.50 -8.37 4.43
C LEU A 73 -2.28 -9.11 5.53
N ALA A 74 -2.49 -10.41 5.36
CA ALA A 74 -3.03 -11.25 6.42
C ALA A 74 -2.05 -11.33 7.61
N ALA A 75 -2.57 -11.50 8.84
CA ALA A 75 -1.73 -11.62 10.03
C ALA A 75 -0.75 -12.82 9.93
N ASN A 76 -1.18 -13.90 9.27
CA ASN A 76 -0.40 -15.09 8.98
C ASN A 76 0.12 -15.11 7.52
N PHE A 77 0.31 -13.94 6.91
CA PHE A 77 0.82 -13.81 5.55
C PHE A 77 2.10 -14.64 5.33
N VAL A 78 2.15 -15.34 4.19
CA VAL A 78 3.30 -16.16 3.80
C VAL A 78 3.97 -15.59 2.55
N ASP A 79 5.18 -15.07 2.72
CA ASP A 79 6.09 -14.81 1.62
C ASP A 79 6.64 -16.15 1.10
N LYS A 80 6.36 -16.46 -0.17
CA LYS A 80 6.76 -17.72 -0.82
C LYS A 80 8.13 -17.63 -1.50
N THR A 81 8.70 -16.44 -1.62
CA THR A 81 10.01 -16.18 -2.22
C THR A 81 10.87 -15.27 -1.33
N PRO A 82 10.92 -15.50 0.01
CA PRO A 82 11.62 -14.61 0.90
C PRO A 82 13.14 -14.71 0.66
N PRO A 83 13.86 -13.59 0.62
CA PRO A 83 15.30 -13.61 0.81
C PRO A 83 15.66 -14.26 2.13
N GLU A 84 16.86 -14.84 2.20
CA GLU A 84 17.35 -15.51 3.39
C GLU A 84 17.25 -14.62 4.64
N GLY A 85 16.70 -15.18 5.72
CA GLY A 85 16.54 -14.47 6.99
C GLY A 85 15.35 -13.49 7.07
N ARG A 86 14.57 -13.29 6.00
CA ARG A 86 13.36 -12.47 6.07
C ARG A 86 12.29 -13.14 6.94
N LYS A 87 11.72 -12.35 7.85
CA LYS A 87 10.61 -12.79 8.71
C LYS A 87 9.35 -12.99 7.88
N GLN A 88 8.55 -13.99 8.26
CA GLN A 88 7.19 -14.18 7.75
C GLN A 88 6.20 -13.20 8.39
N GLY A 89 5.02 -13.07 7.79
CA GLY A 89 4.01 -12.10 8.17
C GLY A 89 4.33 -10.65 7.72
N PRO A 90 3.47 -9.68 8.07
CA PRO A 90 3.61 -8.29 7.59
C PRO A 90 4.94 -7.61 7.95
N GLU A 91 5.56 -8.02 9.07
CA GLU A 91 6.85 -7.48 9.52
C GLU A 91 7.97 -7.68 8.50
N GLY A 92 7.96 -8.75 7.72
CA GLY A 92 8.98 -9.02 6.71
C GLY A 92 9.05 -7.91 5.66
N ALA A 93 7.88 -7.55 5.11
CA ALA A 93 7.75 -6.49 4.11
C ALA A 93 8.06 -5.11 4.71
N ILE A 94 7.55 -4.83 5.92
CA ILE A 94 7.78 -3.56 6.62
C ILE A 94 9.28 -3.30 6.83
N LEU A 95 10.01 -4.31 7.34
CA LEU A 95 11.44 -4.19 7.56
C LEU A 95 12.21 -4.06 6.25
N ALA A 96 11.79 -4.75 5.18
CA ALA A 96 12.39 -4.62 3.85
C ALA A 96 12.20 -3.20 3.28
N SER A 97 10.99 -2.65 3.35
CA SER A 97 10.71 -1.27 2.91
C SER A 97 11.50 -0.23 3.71
N ARG A 98 11.54 -0.38 5.04
CA ARG A 98 12.35 0.49 5.91
C ARG A 98 13.83 0.45 5.54
N ALA A 99 14.38 -0.76 5.37
CA ALA A 99 15.78 -0.95 4.99
C ALA A 99 16.08 -0.36 3.61
N PHE A 100 15.22 -0.57 2.62
CA PHE A 100 15.47 -0.03 1.28
C PHE A 100 15.37 1.51 1.26
N ARG A 101 14.48 2.09 2.05
CA ARG A 101 14.38 3.55 2.23
C ARG A 101 15.57 4.17 2.98
N THR A 102 16.40 3.40 3.68
CA THR A 102 17.68 3.93 4.17
C THR A 102 18.67 4.16 3.03
N ALA A 103 18.52 3.47 1.90
CA ALA A 103 19.30 3.68 0.69
C ALA A 103 18.67 4.74 -0.21
N VAL A 104 17.35 4.64 -0.43
CA VAL A 104 16.58 5.49 -1.35
C VAL A 104 15.45 6.19 -0.58
N PRO A 105 15.72 7.30 0.14
CA PRO A 105 14.72 7.95 1.00
C PRO A 105 13.49 8.48 0.24
N ASP A 106 13.67 8.86 -1.02
CA ASP A 106 12.64 9.39 -1.92
C ASP A 106 11.96 8.29 -2.77
N LEU A 107 12.11 7.01 -2.40
CA LEU A 107 11.56 5.88 -3.15
C LEU A 107 10.07 6.05 -3.44
N ARG A 108 9.74 5.87 -4.72
CA ARG A 108 8.38 5.78 -5.26
C ARG A 108 8.13 4.41 -5.88
N CYS A 109 6.86 4.05 -5.93
CA CYS A 109 6.37 2.82 -6.54
C CYS A 109 5.11 3.13 -7.36
N ASP A 110 5.19 2.88 -8.66
CA ASP A 110 4.05 2.87 -9.57
C ASP A 110 3.56 1.43 -9.80
N VAL A 111 2.29 1.30 -10.17
CA VAL A 111 1.72 0.05 -10.68
C VAL A 111 1.52 0.19 -12.18
N GLU A 112 2.38 -0.43 -12.98
CA GLU A 112 2.28 -0.39 -14.44
C GLU A 112 1.07 -1.20 -14.92
N GLN A 113 0.89 -2.39 -14.36
CA GLN A 113 -0.17 -3.29 -14.74
C GLN A 113 -0.66 -4.10 -13.54
N MET A 114 -1.97 -4.26 -13.43
CA MET A 114 -2.61 -5.14 -12.46
C MET A 114 -3.54 -6.10 -13.19
N ILE A 115 -3.40 -7.39 -12.91
CA ILE A 115 -4.21 -8.45 -13.52
C ILE A 115 -4.93 -9.21 -12.40
N ILE A 116 -6.25 -9.30 -12.46
CA ILE A 116 -7.07 -10.00 -11.46
C ILE A 116 -7.75 -11.20 -12.11
N SER A 117 -7.52 -12.40 -11.55
CA SER A 117 -8.13 -13.65 -12.00
C SER A 117 -8.31 -14.60 -10.83
N GLY A 118 -9.54 -15.08 -10.62
CA GLY A 118 -9.90 -15.87 -9.43
C GLY A 118 -9.55 -15.15 -8.12
N ASP A 119 -8.79 -15.84 -7.28
CA ASP A 119 -8.23 -15.36 -6.02
C ASP A 119 -6.79 -14.81 -6.18
N ARG A 120 -6.32 -14.61 -7.42
CA ARG A 120 -4.99 -14.08 -7.73
C ARG A 120 -5.04 -12.64 -8.20
N VAL A 121 -4.03 -11.88 -7.79
CA VAL A 121 -3.71 -10.56 -8.36
C VAL A 121 -2.25 -10.54 -8.76
N VAL A 122 -1.95 -10.26 -10.02
CA VAL A 122 -0.58 -9.98 -10.49
C VAL A 122 -0.39 -8.47 -10.51
N SER A 123 0.70 -7.97 -9.94
CA SER A 123 1.06 -6.56 -9.93
C SER A 123 2.45 -6.39 -10.54
N HIS A 124 2.52 -5.75 -11.71
CA HIS A 124 3.79 -5.31 -12.29
C HIS A 124 4.09 -3.90 -11.78
N LEU A 125 5.18 -3.77 -11.05
CA LEU A 125 5.57 -2.60 -10.29
C LEU A 125 6.80 -1.94 -10.91
N HIS A 126 6.85 -0.61 -10.81
CA HIS A 126 8.01 0.19 -11.18
C HIS A 126 8.48 1.00 -9.96
N PHE A 127 9.72 0.75 -9.55
CA PHE A 127 10.35 1.42 -8.42
C PHE A 127 11.39 2.41 -8.92
N TYR A 128 11.34 3.63 -8.39
CA TYR A 128 12.28 4.67 -8.78
C TYR A 128 12.58 5.64 -7.64
N GLY A 129 13.74 6.28 -7.71
CA GLY A 129 14.19 7.25 -6.72
C GLY A 129 15.65 7.64 -6.89
N THR A 130 16.26 8.14 -5.82
CA THR A 130 17.63 8.64 -5.81
C THR A 130 18.43 8.00 -4.68
N PHE A 131 19.50 7.26 -5.03
CA PHE A 131 20.41 6.66 -4.07
C PHE A 131 21.28 7.75 -3.42
N THR A 132 20.84 8.21 -2.26
CA THR A 132 21.51 9.25 -1.44
C THR A 132 21.86 8.76 -0.04
N GLY A 133 21.30 7.61 0.36
CA GLY A 133 21.51 7.00 1.65
C GLY A 133 22.59 5.91 1.64
N THR A 134 22.37 4.86 2.41
CA THR A 134 23.33 3.76 2.58
C THR A 134 22.68 2.42 2.27
N PHE A 135 23.41 1.56 1.54
CA PHE A 135 23.05 0.18 1.27
C PHE A 135 24.25 -0.73 1.59
N GLY A 136 24.20 -1.45 2.73
CA GLY A 136 25.36 -2.19 3.22
C GLY A 136 26.56 -1.26 3.46
N ARG A 137 27.64 -1.45 2.69
CA ARG A 137 28.84 -0.59 2.74
C ARG A 137 28.84 0.54 1.69
N LEU A 138 27.87 0.54 0.79
CA LEU A 138 27.76 1.52 -0.29
C LEU A 138 27.08 2.79 0.21
N LYS A 139 27.61 3.94 -0.20
CA LYS A 139 27.00 5.25 0.04
C LYS A 139 26.55 5.86 -1.28
N GLY A 140 25.31 6.31 -1.30
CA GLY A 140 24.71 6.99 -2.44
C GLY A 140 25.38 8.33 -2.71
N LYS A 141 25.54 8.65 -3.99
CA LYS A 141 26.08 9.91 -4.51
C LYS A 141 25.06 10.64 -5.40
N GLY A 142 23.79 10.22 -5.37
CA GLY A 142 22.72 10.78 -6.18
C GLY A 142 22.37 9.96 -7.43
N GLN A 143 22.84 8.71 -7.54
CA GLN A 143 22.50 7.85 -8.68
C GLN A 143 20.98 7.64 -8.76
N LYS A 144 20.44 7.58 -9.98
CA LYS A 144 19.05 7.23 -10.19
C LYS A 144 18.86 5.73 -10.04
N ILE A 145 17.84 5.38 -9.27
CA ILE A 145 17.34 4.02 -9.14
C ILE A 145 16.07 3.94 -10.00
N ASP A 146 15.99 2.89 -10.81
CA ASP A 146 14.91 2.65 -11.76
C ASP A 146 14.88 1.15 -12.09
N PHE A 147 13.99 0.40 -11.44
CA PHE A 147 13.88 -1.05 -11.64
C PHE A 147 12.45 -1.53 -11.52
N ILE A 148 12.19 -2.71 -12.06
CA ILE A 148 10.87 -3.34 -12.03
C ILE A 148 10.79 -4.45 -11.00
N ALA A 149 9.57 -4.74 -10.56
CA ALA A 149 9.23 -5.95 -9.83
C ALA A 149 7.90 -6.52 -10.34
N THR A 150 7.69 -7.81 -10.11
CA THR A 150 6.40 -8.45 -10.36
C THR A 150 6.03 -9.30 -9.16
N ASP A 151 4.85 -9.01 -8.62
CA ASP A 151 4.27 -9.76 -7.52
C ASP A 151 3.04 -10.53 -7.98
N ILE A 152 2.85 -11.73 -7.45
CA ILE A 152 1.65 -12.53 -7.59
C ILE A 152 1.08 -12.72 -6.19
N TYR A 153 -0.07 -12.11 -5.91
CA TYR A 153 -0.78 -12.21 -4.64
C TYR A 153 -1.82 -13.32 -4.69
N GLU A 154 -1.93 -14.06 -3.60
CA GLU A 154 -3.09 -14.88 -3.27
C GLU A 154 -3.95 -14.13 -2.25
N ILE A 155 -5.20 -13.87 -2.63
CA ILE A 155 -6.17 -13.13 -1.81
C ILE A 155 -7.11 -14.10 -1.11
N ARG A 156 -7.21 -13.98 0.22
CA ARG A 156 -8.19 -14.72 1.04
C ARG A 156 -8.77 -13.80 2.09
N ASP A 157 -10.07 -13.87 2.30
CA ASP A 157 -10.78 -13.05 3.30
C ASP A 157 -10.49 -11.54 3.18
N GLY A 158 -10.35 -11.06 1.94
CA GLY A 158 -10.06 -9.65 1.63
C GLY A 158 -8.65 -9.18 2.00
N LYS A 159 -7.72 -10.10 2.27
CA LYS A 159 -6.32 -9.84 2.59
C LYS A 159 -5.39 -10.61 1.65
N ILE A 160 -4.17 -10.11 1.47
CA ILE A 160 -3.10 -10.87 0.80
C ILE A 160 -2.62 -11.93 1.79
N ALA A 161 -2.93 -13.19 1.51
CA ALA A 161 -2.58 -14.34 2.35
C ALA A 161 -1.19 -14.89 2.02
N ALA A 162 -0.77 -14.77 0.77
CA ALA A 162 0.57 -15.14 0.33
C ALA A 162 0.99 -14.32 -0.88
N ASN A 163 2.29 -14.25 -1.15
CA ASN A 163 2.80 -13.74 -2.42
C ASN A 163 3.97 -14.58 -2.95
N TRP A 164 4.19 -14.48 -4.25
CA TRP A 164 5.44 -14.78 -4.93
C TRP A 164 5.91 -13.48 -5.58
N HIS A 165 7.19 -13.17 -5.54
CA HIS A 165 7.71 -11.94 -6.09
C HIS A 165 9.09 -12.13 -6.73
N ILE A 166 9.38 -11.26 -7.70
CA ILE A 166 10.71 -11.12 -8.29
C ILE A 166 10.98 -9.66 -8.61
N GLU A 167 12.11 -9.16 -8.16
CA GLU A 167 12.64 -7.85 -8.53
C GLU A 167 13.78 -8.00 -9.54
N ASP A 168 13.96 -7.00 -10.40
CA ASP A 168 15.16 -6.87 -11.23
C ASP A 168 16.35 -6.38 -10.38
N ASN A 169 16.79 -7.27 -9.49
CA ASN A 169 17.91 -7.02 -8.59
C ASN A 169 19.23 -6.83 -9.35
N LEU A 170 19.37 -7.37 -10.56
CA LEU A 170 20.57 -7.17 -11.38
C LEU A 170 20.69 -5.70 -11.80
N THR A 171 19.62 -5.12 -12.33
CA THR A 171 19.56 -3.69 -12.68
C THR A 171 19.78 -2.83 -11.44
N LEU A 172 19.08 -3.12 -10.34
CA LEU A 172 19.25 -2.39 -9.08
C LEU A 172 20.70 -2.39 -8.59
N MET A 173 21.36 -3.56 -8.55
CA MET A 173 22.72 -3.68 -8.04
C MET A 173 23.75 -2.93 -8.90
N LYS A 174 23.57 -2.90 -10.22
CA LYS A 174 24.38 -2.05 -11.12
C LYS A 174 24.17 -0.57 -10.83
N GLN A 175 22.92 -0.13 -10.65
CA GLN A 175 22.58 1.28 -10.35
C GLN A 175 23.12 1.74 -9.00
N LEU A 176 23.18 0.84 -8.01
CA LEU A 176 23.82 1.10 -6.71
C LEU A 176 25.36 1.14 -6.78
N GLY A 177 25.95 0.70 -7.90
CA GLY A 177 27.40 0.56 -8.06
C GLY A 177 28.00 -0.63 -7.30
N ALA A 178 27.19 -1.67 -7.06
CA ALA A 178 27.60 -2.89 -6.41
C ALA A 178 28.14 -3.96 -7.38
N LEU A 179 27.86 -3.77 -8.67
CA LEU A 179 28.25 -4.62 -9.80
C LEU A 179 28.74 -3.77 -10.96
#